data_AF-E7AAI5-F1
#
_entry.id   AF-E7AAI5-F1
#
_cell.length_a   1.000
_cell.length_b   1.000
_cell.length_c   1.000
_cell.angle_alpha   90.00
_cell.angle_beta   90.00
_cell.angle_gamma   90.00
#
_symmetry.space_group_name_H-M   'P 1'
#
loop_
_entity.id
_entity.type
_entity.pdbx_description
1 polymer ?
#
loop_
_entity_poly.entity_id
_entity_poly.type
_entity_poly.pdbx_seq_one_letter_code
_entity_poly.pdbx_strand_id
1 'polypeptide(L)'
;MPFLFALGVFYLVVEVFLIMSVVGQFGLFAFLLEVVLSALLGGGALLKGSLKALDLRDRDPLAWMEGVFLRTIGGLLLILPGVLCDVFGLLALLVAWLRKPPKKDDGIIDVEVLDKDGR
;
A
#
# COMPACT_ATOMS: atom_id res chain seq x y z
N MET A 1 18.56 -8.47 -21.53
CA MET A 1 17.80 -8.68 -20.28
C MET A 1 17.07 -10.03 -20.28
N PRO A 2 17.78 -11.16 -20.46
CA PRO A 2 17.13 -12.48 -20.52
C PRO A 2 16.54 -12.90 -19.16
N PHE A 3 17.16 -12.47 -18.06
CA PHE A 3 16.73 -12.82 -16.70
C PHE A 3 15.36 -12.23 -16.34
N LEU A 4 15.10 -10.95 -16.62
CA LEU A 4 13.81 -10.31 -16.36
C LEU A 4 12.68 -10.96 -17.17
N PHE A 5 12.97 -11.33 -18.42
CA PHE A 5 12.03 -12.05 -19.26
C PHE A 5 11.71 -13.44 -18.69
N ALA A 6 12.74 -14.20 -18.31
CA ALA A 6 12.56 -15.52 -17.68
C ALA A 6 11.74 -15.43 -16.38
N LEU A 7 12.02 -14.42 -15.54
CA LEU A 7 11.28 -14.18 -14.31
C LEU A 7 9.81 -13.82 -14.59
N GLY A 8 9.55 -12.97 -15.58
CA GLY A 8 8.19 -12.58 -15.96
C GLY A 8 7.37 -13.76 -16.52
N VAL A 9 7.99 -14.60 -17.36
CA VAL A 9 7.34 -15.83 -17.85
C VAL A 9 7.08 -16.80 -16.71
N PHE A 10 8.06 -17.00 -15.82
CA PHE A 10 7.88 -17.85 -14.64
C PHE A 10 6.72 -17.36 -13.76
N TYR A 11 6.67 -16.05 -13.48
CA TYR A 11 5.58 -15.42 -12.74
C TYR A 11 4.22 -15.72 -13.38
N LEU A 12 4.08 -15.52 -14.70
CA LEU A 12 2.83 -15.79 -15.41
C LEU A 12 2.41 -17.26 -15.33
N VAL A 13 3.35 -18.19 -15.47
CA VAL A 13 3.06 -19.63 -15.37
C VAL A 13 2.57 -19.98 -13.97
N VAL A 14 3.22 -19.48 -12.93
CA VAL A 14 2.80 -19.70 -11.53
C VAL A 14 1.42 -19.09 -11.29
N GLU A 15 1.17 -17.88 -11.81
CA GLU A 15 -0.11 -17.20 -11.61
C GLU A 15 -1.26 -17.95 -12.27
N VAL A 16 -1.09 -18.39 -13.53
CA VAL A 16 -2.10 -19.21 -14.21
C VAL A 16 -2.35 -20.50 -13.46
N PHE A 17 -1.30 -21.17 -12.96
CA PHE A 17 -1.46 -22.37 -12.15
C PHE A 17 -2.26 -22.12 -10.87
N LEU A 18 -1.98 -21.03 -10.16
CA LEU A 18 -2.71 -20.66 -8.94
C LEU A 18 -4.17 -20.33 -9.22
N ILE A 19 -4.45 -19.54 -10.26
CA ILE A 19 -5.83 -19.23 -10.68
C ILE A 19 -6.58 -20.53 -10.99
N MET A 20 -5.99 -21.43 -11.78
CA MET A 20 -6.62 -22.72 -12.10
C MET A 20 -6.87 -23.57 -10.84
N SER A 21 -5.94 -23.55 -9.87
CA SER A 21 -6.12 -24.23 -8.59
C SER A 21 -7.28 -23.65 -7.77
N VAL A 22 -7.36 -22.31 -7.67
CA VAL A 22 -8.43 -21.62 -6.94
C VAL A 22 -9.78 -21.85 -7.60
N VAL A 23 -9.86 -21.72 -8.92
CA VAL A 23 -11.07 -22.00 -9.70
C VAL A 23 -11.49 -23.46 -9.56
N GLY A 24 -10.53 -24.40 -9.54
CA GLY A 24 -10.81 -25.82 -9.33
C GLY A 24 -11.34 -26.15 -7.93
N GLN A 25 -10.90 -25.43 -6.90
CA GLN A 25 -11.30 -25.67 -5.50
C GLN A 25 -12.59 -24.94 -5.10
N PHE A 26 -12.73 -23.67 -5.50
CA PHE A 26 -13.81 -22.78 -5.04
C PHE A 26 -14.84 -22.47 -6.14
N GLY A 27 -14.54 -22.83 -7.39
CA GLY A 27 -15.38 -22.54 -8.55
C GLY A 27 -15.12 -21.17 -9.15
N LEU A 28 -15.50 -21.01 -10.42
CA LEU A 28 -15.32 -19.77 -11.18
C LEU A 28 -16.06 -18.58 -10.57
N PHE A 29 -17.25 -18.80 -10.02
CA PHE A 29 -18.06 -17.72 -9.46
C PHE A 29 -17.42 -17.11 -8.20
N ALA A 30 -16.83 -17.94 -7.33
CA ALA A 30 -16.11 -17.47 -6.16
C ALA A 30 -14.87 -16.65 -6.56
N PHE A 31 -14.14 -17.11 -7.58
CA PHE A 31 -13.00 -16.38 -8.13
C PHE A 31 -13.41 -15.02 -8.73
N LEU A 32 -14.50 -14.96 -9.51
CA LEU A 32 -15.00 -13.69 -10.04
C LEU A 32 -15.41 -12.71 -8.93
N LEU A 33 -16.04 -13.21 -7.87
CA LEU A 33 -16.41 -12.39 -6.73
C LEU A 33 -15.17 -11.87 -5.99
N GLU A 34 -14.15 -12.70 -5.82
CA GLU A 34 -12.85 -12.31 -5.27
C GLU A 34 -12.22 -11.18 -6.10
N VAL A 35 -12.09 -11.34 -7.43
CA VAL A 35 -11.54 -10.31 -8.33
C VAL A 35 -12.29 -8.99 -8.20
N VAL A 36 -13.62 -9.02 -8.09
CA VAL A 36 -14.43 -7.80 -7.90
C VAL A 36 -14.13 -7.16 -6.55
N LEU A 37 -14.04 -7.95 -5.48
CA LEU A 37 -13.71 -7.44 -4.14
C LEU A 37 -12.30 -6.86 -4.10
N SER A 38 -11.32 -7.53 -4.69
CA SER A 38 -9.94 -7.10 -4.79
C SER A 38 -9.83 -5.79 -5.57
N ALA A 39 -10.53 -5.66 -6.70
CA ALA A 39 -10.59 -4.43 -7.46
C ALA A 39 -11.26 -3.27 -6.68
N LEU A 40 -12.30 -3.55 -5.89
CA LEU A 40 -12.94 -2.55 -5.02
C LEU A 40 -12.01 -2.09 -3.89
N LEU A 41 -11.28 -3.02 -3.26
CA LEU A 41 -10.29 -2.71 -2.23
C LEU A 41 -9.12 -1.92 -2.80
N GLY A 42 -8.59 -2.34 -3.94
CA GLY A 42 -7.51 -1.65 -4.64
C GLY A 42 -7.91 -0.25 -5.09
N GLY A 43 -9.06 -0.12 -5.75
CA GLY A 43 -9.61 1.18 -6.17
C GLY A 43 -9.89 2.12 -4.99
N GLY A 44 -10.47 1.59 -3.90
CA GLY A 44 -10.70 2.36 -2.68
C GLY A 44 -9.40 2.83 -2.02
N ALA A 45 -8.35 2.01 -2.05
CA ALA A 45 -7.03 2.38 -1.55
C ALA A 45 -6.37 3.49 -2.40
N LEU A 46 -6.51 3.44 -3.73
CA LEU A 46 -6.02 4.47 -4.64
C LEU A 46 -6.71 5.82 -4.40
N LEU A 47 -8.03 5.83 -4.25
CA LEU A 47 -8.79 7.07 -3.97
C LEU A 47 -8.36 7.71 -2.65
N LYS A 48 -8.21 6.91 -1.59
CA LYS A 48 -7.70 7.39 -0.29
C LYS A 48 -6.25 7.87 -0.35
N GLY A 49 -5.42 7.22 -1.16
CA GLY A 49 -4.03 7.62 -1.42
C GLY A 49 -3.95 8.99 -2.10
N SER A 50 -4.76 9.21 -3.14
CA SER A 50 -4.85 10.48 -3.86
C SER A 50 -5.28 11.63 -2.94
N LEU A 51 -6.31 11.44 -2.11
CA LEU A 51 -6.75 12.47 -1.16
C LEU A 51 -5.70 12.82 -0.09
N LYS A 52 -4.93 11.83 0.38
CA LYS A 52 -3.79 12.06 1.29
C LYS A 52 -2.57 12.67 0.60
N ALA A 53 -2.47 12.55 -0.73
CA ALA A 53 -1.40 13.15 -1.51
C ALA A 53 -1.52 14.69 -1.61
N LEU A 54 -2.73 15.24 -1.39
CA LEU A 54 -2.97 16.68 -1.34
C LEU A 54 -2.67 17.32 0.03
N ASP A 55 -2.56 16.51 1.09
CA ASP A 55 -2.26 17.00 2.44
C ASP A 55 -0.74 17.03 2.67
N LEU A 56 -0.11 18.02 2.05
CA LEU A 56 1.35 18.24 2.04
C LEU A 56 1.86 18.95 3.32
N ARG A 57 1.02 19.15 4.33
CA ARG A 57 1.38 19.88 5.54
C ARG A 57 2.20 19.00 6.50
N ASP A 58 3.46 19.37 6.68
CA ASP A 58 4.36 18.97 7.78
C ASP A 58 4.76 17.49 7.89
N ARG A 59 5.22 16.86 6.79
CA ARG A 59 5.84 15.52 6.87
C ARG A 59 7.13 15.40 6.10
N ASP A 60 8.02 14.53 6.59
CA ASP A 60 9.21 14.08 5.87
C ASP A 60 8.84 13.60 4.46
N PRO A 61 9.30 14.31 3.41
CA PRO A 61 8.83 14.09 2.05
C PRO A 61 9.16 12.68 1.55
N LEU A 62 10.29 12.10 1.98
CA LEU A 62 10.70 10.74 1.61
C LEU A 62 9.76 9.67 2.20
N ALA A 63 9.49 9.74 3.50
CA ALA A 63 8.64 8.77 4.19
C ALA A 63 7.18 8.86 3.72
N TRP A 64 6.75 10.06 3.35
CA TRP A 64 5.44 10.30 2.75
C TRP A 64 5.36 9.75 1.32
N MET A 65 6.36 10.01 0.46
CA MET A 65 6.41 9.49 -0.91
C MET A 65 6.37 7.98 -0.93
N GLU A 66 7.14 7.31 -0.06
CA GLU A 66 7.17 5.86 0.04
C GLU A 66 5.80 5.30 0.48
N GLY A 67 5.13 5.95 1.44
CA GLY A 67 3.79 5.55 1.89
C GLY A 67 2.69 5.73 0.85
N VAL A 68 2.77 6.79 0.03
CA VAL A 68 1.86 7.00 -1.12
C VAL A 68 2.17 5.99 -2.21
N PHE A 69 3.44 5.79 -2.55
CA PHE A 69 3.90 4.84 -3.57
C PHE A 69 3.49 3.40 -3.26
N LEU A 70 3.67 2.93 -2.01
CA LEU A 70 3.23 1.61 -1.58
C LEU A 70 1.72 1.42 -1.67
N ARG A 71 0.92 2.47 -1.37
CA ARG A 71 -0.53 2.40 -1.57
C ARG A 71 -0.92 2.37 -3.04
N THR A 72 -0.21 3.13 -3.88
CA THR A 72 -0.47 3.17 -5.31
C THR A 72 -0.13 1.84 -5.99
N ILE A 73 1.06 1.29 -5.73
CA ILE A 73 1.45 -0.02 -6.25
C ILE A 73 0.57 -1.13 -5.68
N GLY A 74 0.32 -1.13 -4.37
CA GLY A 74 -0.54 -2.12 -3.72
C GLY A 74 -1.96 -2.10 -4.28
N GLY A 75 -2.54 -0.91 -4.47
CA GLY A 75 -3.86 -0.75 -5.06
C GLY A 75 -3.92 -1.14 -6.53
N LEU A 76 -2.87 -0.86 -7.32
CA LEU A 76 -2.79 -1.27 -8.72
C LEU A 76 -2.66 -2.79 -8.88
N LEU A 77 -1.86 -3.43 -8.02
CA LEU A 77 -1.74 -4.89 -7.96
C LEU A 77 -3.09 -5.55 -7.69
N LEU A 78 -3.84 -5.06 -6.71
CA LEU A 78 -5.18 -5.56 -6.36
C LEU A 78 -6.26 -5.37 -7.44
N ILE A 79 -6.04 -4.47 -8.40
CA ILE A 79 -6.95 -4.30 -9.56
C ILE A 79 -6.65 -5.35 -10.63
N LEU A 80 -5.40 -5.83 -10.69
CA LEU A 80 -5.01 -6.83 -11.66
C LEU A 80 -5.47 -8.20 -11.15
N PRO A 81 -6.30 -8.93 -11.91
CA PRO A 81 -6.80 -10.23 -11.47
C PRO A 81 -5.65 -11.22 -11.34
N GLY A 82 -5.46 -11.78 -10.14
CA GLY A 82 -4.42 -12.78 -9.92
C GLY A 82 -4.08 -13.02 -8.46
N VAL A 83 -3.89 -14.29 -8.11
CA VAL A 83 -3.69 -14.71 -6.71
C VAL A 83 -2.42 -14.09 -6.11
N LEU A 84 -1.31 -14.03 -6.85
CA LEU A 84 -0.10 -13.37 -6.37
C LEU A 84 -0.28 -11.86 -6.33
N CYS A 85 -0.96 -11.28 -7.33
CA CYS A 85 -1.31 -9.86 -7.35
C CYS A 85 -2.07 -9.45 -6.09
N ASP A 86 -3.06 -10.25 -5.67
CA ASP A 86 -3.86 -9.97 -4.48
C ASP A 86 -3.03 -10.09 -3.21
N VAL A 87 -2.21 -11.14 -3.09
CA VAL A 87 -1.32 -11.34 -1.93
C VAL A 87 -0.33 -10.18 -1.80
N PHE A 88 0.39 -9.83 -2.87
CA PHE A 88 1.36 -8.74 -2.84
C PHE A 88 0.69 -7.38 -2.69
N GLY A 89 -0.47 -7.17 -3.32
CA GLY A 89 -1.26 -5.96 -3.20
C GLY A 89 -1.77 -5.72 -1.78
N LEU A 90 -2.34 -6.75 -1.14
CA LEU A 90 -2.78 -6.71 0.25
C LEU A 90 -1.61 -6.48 1.21
N LEU A 91 -0.48 -7.16 1.01
CA LEU A 91 0.72 -6.96 1.82
C LEU A 91 1.24 -5.52 1.71
N ALA A 92 1.32 -4.97 0.49
CA ALA A 92 1.72 -3.59 0.27
C ALA A 92 0.77 -2.60 0.96
N LEU A 93 -0.54 -2.83 0.87
CA LEU A 93 -1.54 -2.01 1.57
C LEU A 93 -1.42 -2.14 3.09
N LEU A 94 -1.19 -3.33 3.62
CA LEU A 94 -1.03 -3.59 5.05
C LEU A 94 0.22 -2.90 5.60
N VAL A 95 1.36 -2.99 4.90
CA VAL A 95 2.59 -2.27 5.26
C VAL A 95 2.34 -0.76 5.24
N ALA A 96 1.65 -0.25 4.22
CA ALA A 96 1.31 1.15 4.12
C ALA A 96 0.27 1.63 5.16
N TRP A 97 -0.47 0.71 5.78
CA TRP A 97 -1.40 1.00 6.88
C TRP A 97 -0.70 0.93 8.24
N LEU A 98 0.18 -0.04 8.45
CA LEU A 98 0.89 -0.28 9.71
C LEU A 98 1.96 0.78 10.00
N ARG A 99 2.52 1.42 8.96
CA ARG A 99 3.40 2.58 9.14
C ARG A 99 2.64 3.73 9.80
N LYS A 100 2.87 3.90 11.12
CA LYS A 100 2.43 5.08 11.86
C LYS A 100 3.03 6.33 11.21
N PRO A 101 2.26 7.44 11.13
CA PRO A 101 2.87 8.72 10.82
C PRO A 101 3.98 9.00 11.85
N PRO A 102 5.10 9.63 11.45
CA PRO A 102 6.12 10.03 12.40
C PRO A 102 5.41 10.83 13.51
N LYS A 103 5.66 10.43 14.75
CA LYS A 103 5.15 11.14 15.92
C LYS A 103 5.80 12.53 15.85
N LYS A 104 4.99 13.56 15.66
CA LYS A 104 5.45 14.94 15.79
C LYS A 104 5.92 15.06 17.24
N ASP A 105 7.24 15.08 17.45
CA ASP A 105 7.75 15.62 18.71
C ASP A 105 7.38 17.09 18.64
N ASP A 106 6.22 17.41 19.19
CA ASP A 106 5.89 18.76 19.57
C ASP A 106 6.94 19.11 20.61
N GLY A 107 8.05 19.68 20.14
CA GLY A 107 9.02 20.36 20.97
C GLY A 107 8.26 21.42 21.73
N ILE A 108 7.81 21.05 22.93
CA ILE A 108 7.46 21.98 23.98
C ILE A 108 8.76 22.75 24.18
N ILE A 109 8.81 23.93 23.59
CA ILE A 109 9.75 24.95 23.98
C ILE A 109 9.29 25.29 25.39
N ASP A 110 9.86 24.63 26.39
CA ASP A 110 9.82 25.11 27.76
C ASP A 110 10.60 26.41 27.74
N VAL A 111 9.87 27.50 27.47
CA VAL A 111 10.31 28.83 27.82
C VAL A 111 10.28 28.84 29.34
N GLU A 112 11.37 28.39 29.96
CA GLU A 112 11.69 28.76 31.32
C GLU A 112 11.69 30.28 31.33
N VAL A 113 10.60 30.85 31.82
CA VAL A 113 10.51 32.25 32.17
C VAL A 113 11.50 32.41 33.31
N LEU A 114 12.73 32.82 32.97
CA LEU A 114 13.69 33.33 33.93
C LEU A 114 13.03 34.53 34.60
N ASP A 115 12.44 34.29 35.76
CA ASP A 115 12.11 35.33 36.74
C ASP A 115 13.41 36.09 37.00
N LYS A 116 13.51 37.25 36.35
CA LYS A 116 14.58 38.18 36.59
C LYS A 116 14.16 39.06 37.75
N ASP A 117 14.32 38.52 38.96
CA ASP A 117 14.55 39.35 40.14
C ASP A 117 15.73 40.28 39.84
N GLY A 118 15.49 41.60 39.87
CA GLY A 118 16.52 42.55 39.48
C GLY A 118 16.16 44.03 39.57
N ARG A 119 15.77 44.49 40.77
CA ARG A 119 15.67 45.88 41.28
C ARG A 119 14.37 46.65 41.05
#